data_AF-A0A9D7EWA2-F1
#
_entry.id   AF-A0A9D7EWA2-F1
#
_cell.length_a   1.000
_cell.length_b   1.000
_cell.length_c   1.000
_cell.angle_alpha   90.00
_cell.angle_beta   90.00
_cell.angle_gamma   90.00
#
_symmetry.space_group_name_H-M   'P 1'
#
loop_
_entity.id
_entity.type
_entity.pdbx_description
1 polymer ?
#
loop_
_entity_poly.entity_id
_entity_poly.type
_entity_poly.pdbx_seq_one_letter_code
_entity_poly.pdbx_strand_id
1 'polypeptide(L)'
;MNVFPSTLRDMVAIQRNPGLPGIYDIEFRHLDRLQGYDFLECHLVLYPYSRQLSSGQITLMPYEEYVRDILAQQRSAYKTIGQVSKNLFGIFLGALLVAIFALLKPVELYSIESIVSIIGAYAIGKELWDDLENWLVNATASSKIRFQPRYYSYQLEKNTTISKYFNLARTSRYGQPMLLPHQMDFIQQSNSQTVRMLFKVAELPTGAEEQVHVLSIHIPPALAGEFEDKGYLFGVKWGLVRRRGIFLRSWEVFQSLHRNSLGSLDEKNQWQEGKAFFRDTFSLGRIKYYWKNSVLDEVTLLSRD
;
A
#
# COMPACT_ATOMS: atom_id res chain seq x y z
N MET A 1 -10.73 -21.13 -15.69
CA MET A 1 -10.31 -19.72 -15.81
C MET A 1 -8.78 -19.69 -15.82
N ASN A 2 -8.15 -19.73 -17.00
CA ASN A 2 -6.69 -19.79 -17.23
C ASN A 2 -6.16 -18.51 -17.93
N VAL A 3 -6.75 -17.34 -17.65
CA VAL A 3 -6.46 -16.08 -18.39
C VAL A 3 -5.44 -15.19 -17.66
N PHE A 4 -4.97 -15.59 -16.48
CA PHE A 4 -4.22 -14.72 -15.58
C PHE A 4 -2.74 -14.42 -15.99
N PRO A 5 -1.97 -15.36 -16.58
CA PRO A 5 -0.54 -15.12 -16.84
C PRO A 5 -0.30 -14.06 -17.92
N SER A 6 -1.01 -14.14 -19.06
CA SER A 6 -0.77 -13.25 -20.21
C SER A 6 -1.22 -11.81 -19.96
N THR A 7 -2.22 -11.60 -19.10
CA THR A 7 -2.72 -10.27 -18.76
C THR A 7 -1.75 -9.45 -17.92
N LEU A 8 -0.76 -10.09 -17.29
CA LEU A 8 0.16 -9.46 -16.32
C LEU A 8 1.57 -9.24 -16.87
N ARG A 9 1.74 -9.40 -18.17
CA ARG A 9 3.04 -9.23 -18.80
C ARG A 9 3.43 -7.75 -18.90
N ASP A 10 4.62 -7.44 -18.39
CA ASP A 10 5.33 -6.17 -18.47
C ASP A 10 4.50 -4.97 -17.96
N MET A 11 3.75 -5.19 -16.87
CA MET A 11 2.82 -4.17 -16.32
C MET A 11 3.55 -3.06 -15.57
N VAL A 12 4.76 -3.32 -15.06
CA VAL A 12 5.56 -2.34 -14.32
C VAL A 12 6.94 -2.25 -14.96
N ALA A 13 7.30 -1.05 -15.42
CA ALA A 13 8.62 -0.77 -15.96
C ALA A 13 9.43 0.08 -14.98
N ILE A 14 10.72 -0.25 -14.84
CA ILE A 14 11.71 0.63 -14.21
C ILE A 14 12.66 1.14 -15.29
N GLN A 15 12.73 2.47 -15.42
CA GLN A 15 13.57 3.15 -16.40
C GLN A 15 14.57 4.06 -15.69
N ARG A 16 15.82 4.06 -16.12
CA ARG A 16 16.78 5.05 -15.64
C ARG A 16 16.57 6.35 -16.39
N ASN A 17 16.47 7.47 -15.67
CA ASN A 17 16.35 8.77 -16.31
C ASN A 17 17.69 9.17 -16.97
N PRO A 18 17.74 9.36 -18.30
CA PRO A 18 18.99 9.66 -19.00
C PRO A 18 19.51 11.07 -18.71
N GLY A 19 18.62 12.01 -18.37
CA GLY A 19 18.97 13.41 -18.11
C GLY A 19 19.31 13.70 -16.64
N LEU A 20 18.91 12.82 -15.71
CA LEU A 20 19.03 13.04 -14.27
C LEU A 20 19.69 11.83 -13.58
N PRO A 21 21.02 11.87 -13.36
CA PRO A 21 21.73 10.79 -12.67
C PRO A 21 21.14 10.50 -11.28
N GLY A 22 20.91 9.23 -10.97
CA GLY A 22 20.34 8.79 -9.70
C GLY A 22 18.82 8.85 -9.62
N ILE A 23 18.13 9.19 -10.72
CA ILE A 23 16.66 9.10 -10.80
C ILE A 23 16.26 7.88 -11.64
N TYR A 24 15.31 7.12 -11.11
CA TYR A 24 14.69 5.98 -11.78
C TYR A 24 13.19 6.17 -11.80
N ASP A 25 12.60 6.21 -12.98
CA ASP A 25 11.17 6.37 -13.17
C ASP A 25 10.49 5.01 -13.20
N ILE A 26 9.34 4.92 -12.53
CA ILE A 26 8.49 3.75 -12.48
C ILE A 26 7.19 4.06 -13.20
N GLU A 27 6.88 3.21 -14.17
CA GLU A 27 5.73 3.38 -15.05
C GLU A 27 4.86 2.14 -15.03
N PHE A 28 3.55 2.35 -15.17
CA PHE A 28 2.62 1.27 -15.43
C PHE A 28 2.28 1.19 -16.90
N ARG A 29 2.13 -0.04 -17.39
CA ARG A 29 1.79 -0.33 -18.78
C ARG A 29 0.53 -1.18 -18.87
N HIS A 30 -0.08 -1.16 -20.04
CA HIS A 30 -1.20 -2.05 -20.38
C HIS A 30 -2.37 -2.01 -19.39
N LEU A 31 -2.68 -0.81 -18.87
CA LEU A 31 -3.74 -0.60 -17.88
C LEU A 31 -5.14 -0.91 -18.42
N ASP A 32 -5.30 -0.88 -19.74
CA ASP A 32 -6.50 -1.31 -20.47
C ASP A 32 -6.86 -2.78 -20.19
N ARG A 33 -5.88 -3.63 -19.89
CA ARG A 33 -6.11 -5.05 -19.56
C ARG A 33 -6.77 -5.27 -18.20
N LEU A 34 -6.87 -4.22 -17.38
CA LEU A 34 -7.38 -4.29 -16.01
C LEU A 34 -8.88 -4.03 -15.92
N GLN A 35 -9.58 -3.88 -17.04
CA GLN A 35 -11.03 -3.71 -17.04
C GLN A 35 -11.73 -4.92 -16.39
N GLY A 36 -12.72 -4.64 -15.56
CA GLY A 36 -13.49 -5.67 -14.82
C GLY A 36 -13.06 -5.90 -13.37
N TYR A 37 -12.00 -5.22 -12.90
CA TYR A 37 -11.62 -5.12 -11.49
C TYR A 37 -12.10 -3.79 -10.88
N ASP A 38 -12.23 -3.72 -9.55
CA ASP A 38 -12.59 -2.49 -8.85
C ASP A 38 -11.36 -1.66 -8.48
N PHE A 39 -10.30 -2.34 -8.04
CA PHE A 39 -9.06 -1.69 -7.60
C PHE A 39 -7.81 -2.39 -8.12
N LEU A 40 -6.78 -1.59 -8.32
CA LEU A 40 -5.41 -2.02 -8.56
C LEU A 40 -4.58 -1.63 -7.33
N GLU A 41 -3.93 -2.61 -6.72
CA GLU A 41 -3.00 -2.44 -5.63
C GLU A 41 -1.58 -2.64 -6.16
N CYS A 42 -0.67 -1.70 -5.89
CA CYS A 42 0.73 -1.82 -6.26
C CYS A 42 1.62 -1.48 -5.07
N HIS A 43 2.50 -2.40 -4.69
CA HIS A 43 3.52 -2.15 -3.69
C HIS A 43 4.89 -2.22 -4.31
N LEU A 44 5.72 -1.25 -3.98
CA LEU A 44 7.10 -1.18 -4.44
C LEU A 44 7.99 -1.15 -3.22
N VAL A 45 8.96 -2.04 -3.18
CA VAL A 45 9.94 -2.20 -2.11
C VAL A 45 11.32 -2.04 -2.72
N LEU A 46 12.14 -1.15 -2.17
CA LEU A 46 13.53 -1.00 -2.56
C LEU A 46 14.45 -1.26 -1.38
N TYR A 47 15.39 -2.18 -1.56
CA TYR A 47 16.45 -2.51 -0.61
C TYR A 47 17.81 -2.43 -1.30
N PRO A 48 18.65 -1.41 -1.05
CA PRO A 48 20.02 -1.36 -1.57
C PRO A 48 20.90 -2.39 -0.85
N TYR A 49 21.83 -3.04 -1.57
CA TYR A 49 22.81 -3.92 -0.92
C TYR A 49 24.05 -3.20 -0.41
N SER A 50 24.32 -1.99 -0.88
CA SER A 50 25.41 -1.19 -0.33
C SER A 50 25.08 -0.78 1.10
N ARG A 51 26.05 -0.98 2.01
CA ARG A 51 25.98 -0.50 3.40
C ARG A 51 26.22 1.01 3.52
N GLN A 52 26.65 1.67 2.44
CA GLN A 52 26.82 3.13 2.38
C GLN A 52 25.49 3.85 2.15
N LEU A 53 24.49 3.13 1.63
CA LEU A 53 23.13 3.64 1.46
C LEU A 53 22.25 3.20 2.63
N SER A 54 21.68 4.19 3.29
CA SER A 54 20.59 4.03 4.26
C SER A 54 19.25 4.38 3.61
N SER A 55 18.16 3.96 4.24
CA SER A 55 16.82 4.29 3.73
C SER A 55 16.56 5.79 3.63
N GLY A 56 17.18 6.63 4.46
CA GLY A 56 16.99 8.08 4.44
C GLY A 56 17.60 8.77 3.22
N GLN A 57 18.50 8.08 2.52
CA GLN A 57 19.13 8.56 1.29
C GLN A 57 18.40 8.08 0.04
N ILE A 58 17.44 7.17 0.17
CA ILE A 58 16.53 6.81 -0.92
C ILE A 58 15.29 7.66 -0.74
N THR A 59 14.64 8.07 -1.82
CA THR A 59 13.29 8.63 -1.70
C THR A 59 12.41 8.08 -2.79
N LEU A 60 11.38 7.33 -2.40
CA LEU A 60 10.28 6.97 -3.28
C LEU A 60 9.34 8.17 -3.39
N MET A 61 9.35 8.81 -4.56
CA MET A 61 8.54 9.98 -4.88
C MET A 61 7.41 9.57 -5.83
N PRO A 62 6.30 9.00 -5.33
CA PRO A 62 5.10 8.87 -6.16
C PRO A 62 4.64 10.24 -6.66
N TYR A 63 4.89 11.30 -5.89
CA TYR A 63 4.70 12.70 -6.30
C TYR A 63 5.77 13.59 -5.66
N GLU A 64 6.64 14.22 -6.44
CA GLU A 64 7.70 15.11 -5.92
C GLU A 64 7.17 16.25 -5.04
N GLU A 65 5.96 16.74 -5.31
CA GLU A 65 5.38 17.92 -4.67
C GLU A 65 4.81 17.62 -3.26
N TYR A 66 4.31 16.41 -2.99
CA TYR A 66 3.48 16.14 -1.80
C TYR A 66 4.14 15.29 -0.71
N VAL A 67 5.17 14.52 -1.05
CA VAL A 67 5.91 13.76 -0.03
C VAL A 67 6.52 14.72 0.99
N ARG A 68 7.01 15.88 0.54
CA ARG A 68 7.51 16.94 1.43
C ARG A 68 6.41 17.54 2.29
N ASP A 69 5.21 17.76 1.75
CA ASP A 69 4.09 18.33 2.51
C ASP A 69 3.57 17.38 3.60
N ILE A 70 3.50 16.07 3.30
CA ILE A 70 3.13 15.05 4.29
C ILE A 70 4.20 14.95 5.38
N LEU A 71 5.48 14.92 4.99
CA LEU A 71 6.61 14.90 5.92
C LEU A 71 6.72 16.19 6.75
N ALA A 72 6.31 17.34 6.19
CA ALA A 72 6.34 18.65 6.83
C ALA A 72 5.03 19.03 7.55
N GLN A 73 4.05 18.12 7.65
CA GLN A 73 2.73 18.36 8.25
C GLN A 73 1.96 19.56 7.68
N GLN A 74 2.21 19.92 6.42
CA GLN A 74 1.49 20.97 5.72
C GLN A 74 0.16 20.43 5.15
N ARG A 75 -0.74 21.34 4.72
CA ARG A 75 -2.00 20.93 4.06
C ARG A 75 -1.66 20.17 2.77
N SER A 76 -1.83 18.85 2.79
CA SER A 76 -1.61 17.97 1.65
C SER A 76 -2.92 17.68 0.90
N ALA A 77 -2.83 17.24 -0.35
CA ALA A 77 -3.94 16.63 -1.07
C ALA A 77 -4.42 15.30 -0.47
N TYR A 78 -3.69 14.76 0.52
CA TYR A 78 -4.05 13.54 1.23
C TYR A 78 -4.36 13.79 2.71
N LYS A 79 -5.41 13.12 3.20
CA LYS A 79 -5.79 13.08 4.61
C LYS A 79 -5.39 11.76 5.25
N THR A 80 -5.08 11.82 6.54
CA THR A 80 -4.91 10.63 7.37
C THR A 80 -6.24 9.90 7.51
N ILE A 81 -6.22 8.58 7.35
CA ILE A 81 -7.41 7.75 7.48
C ILE A 81 -7.72 7.57 8.98
N GLY A 82 -8.84 8.13 9.42
CA GLY A 82 -9.29 8.09 10.81
C GLY A 82 -9.49 6.67 11.37
N GLN A 83 -9.52 6.56 12.69
CA GLN A 83 -9.64 5.28 13.40
C GLN A 83 -11.08 4.92 13.82
N VAL A 84 -11.92 4.56 12.85
CA VAL A 84 -13.35 4.25 13.13
C VAL A 84 -13.52 3.08 14.10
N SER A 85 -12.75 1.99 13.95
CA SER A 85 -12.86 0.80 14.83
C SER A 85 -12.53 1.12 16.29
N LYS A 86 -11.49 1.92 16.54
CA LYS A 86 -11.08 2.39 17.87
C LYS A 86 -12.20 3.20 18.53
N ASN A 87 -12.81 4.11 17.79
CA ASN A 87 -13.94 4.90 18.27
C ASN A 87 -15.16 4.02 18.58
N LEU A 88 -15.50 3.08 17.69
CA LEU A 88 -16.64 2.17 17.89
C LEU A 88 -16.44 1.26 19.10
N PHE A 89 -15.22 0.73 19.30
CA PHE A 89 -14.92 -0.12 20.45
C PHE A 89 -15.01 0.65 21.77
N GLY A 90 -14.50 1.89 21.83
CA GLY A 90 -14.69 2.76 22.99
C GLY A 90 -16.17 3.04 23.26
N ILE A 91 -16.97 3.32 22.23
CA ILE A 91 -18.42 3.55 22.36
C ILE A 91 -19.10 2.28 22.90
N PHE A 92 -18.74 1.11 22.37
CA PHE A 92 -19.26 -0.17 22.83
C PHE A 92 -18.95 -0.41 24.32
N LEU A 93 -17.72 -0.15 24.77
CA LEU A 93 -17.35 -0.31 26.17
C LEU A 93 -18.13 0.65 27.09
N GLY A 94 -18.28 1.91 26.67
CA GLY A 94 -19.11 2.89 27.38
C GLY A 94 -20.57 2.46 27.45
N ALA A 95 -21.14 1.98 26.33
CA ALA A 95 -22.51 1.47 26.28
C ALA A 95 -22.71 0.23 27.16
N LEU A 96 -21.72 -0.67 27.22
CA LEU A 96 -21.72 -1.83 28.10
C LEU A 96 -21.77 -1.41 29.57
N LEU A 97 -20.98 -0.41 29.99
CA LEU A 97 -21.04 0.12 31.35
C LEU A 97 -22.39 0.77 31.65
N VAL A 98 -22.94 1.56 30.74
CA VAL A 98 -24.29 2.13 30.89
C VAL A 98 -25.31 1.02 31.12
N ALA A 99 -25.25 -0.07 30.34
CA ALA A 99 -26.15 -1.21 30.51
C ALA A 99 -25.98 -1.89 31.89
N ILE A 100 -24.73 -2.04 32.36
CA ILE A 100 -24.44 -2.60 33.69
C ILE A 100 -25.05 -1.72 34.80
N PHE A 101 -24.82 -0.40 34.76
CA PHE A 101 -25.40 0.52 35.73
C PHE A 101 -26.94 0.55 35.65
N ALA A 102 -27.51 0.57 34.45
CA ALA A 102 -28.96 0.56 34.27
C ALA A 102 -29.63 -0.72 34.83
N LEU A 103 -28.97 -1.87 34.72
CA LEU A 103 -29.49 -3.15 35.21
C LEU A 103 -29.27 -3.38 36.71
N LEU A 104 -28.10 -3.01 37.23
CA LEU A 104 -27.72 -3.33 38.61
C LEU A 104 -27.99 -2.19 39.58
N LYS A 105 -27.82 -0.94 39.16
CA LYS A 105 -27.86 0.26 40.01
C LYS A 105 -28.34 1.50 39.25
N PRO A 106 -29.61 1.56 38.83
CA PRO A 106 -30.11 2.60 37.93
C PRO A 106 -30.05 4.01 38.52
N VAL A 107 -30.19 4.15 39.85
CA VAL A 107 -30.12 5.44 40.54
C VAL A 107 -28.71 6.04 40.46
N GLU A 108 -27.67 5.20 40.51
CA GLU A 108 -26.28 5.64 40.45
C GLU A 108 -25.86 6.04 39.03
N LEU A 109 -26.64 5.73 37.98
CA LEU A 109 -26.29 6.07 36.59
C LEU A 109 -26.10 7.58 36.38
N TYR A 110 -26.87 8.40 37.10
CA TYR A 110 -26.80 9.86 37.03
C TYR A 110 -25.77 10.47 38.00
N SER A 111 -25.05 9.64 38.76
CA SER A 111 -23.97 10.12 39.62
C SER A 111 -22.78 10.60 38.79
N ILE A 112 -22.01 11.53 39.37
CA ILE A 112 -20.79 12.03 38.73
C ILE A 112 -19.80 10.89 38.54
N GLU A 113 -19.71 9.98 39.52
CA GLU A 113 -18.85 8.80 39.50
C GLU A 113 -19.16 7.88 38.32
N SER A 114 -20.44 7.62 38.03
CA SER A 114 -20.86 6.80 36.89
C SER A 114 -20.56 7.48 35.56
N ILE A 115 -20.82 8.79 35.45
CA ILE A 115 -20.51 9.56 34.23
C ILE A 115 -19.00 9.52 33.95
N VAL A 116 -18.18 9.78 34.97
CA VAL A 116 -16.71 9.71 34.87
C VAL A 116 -16.25 8.30 34.49
N SER A 117 -16.86 7.26 35.05
CA SER A 117 -16.53 5.86 34.75
C SER A 117 -16.86 5.50 33.30
N ILE A 118 -18.01 5.94 32.77
CA ILE A 118 -18.42 5.69 31.37
C ILE A 118 -17.47 6.39 30.40
N ILE A 119 -17.12 7.67 30.66
CA ILE A 119 -16.17 8.42 29.85
C ILE A 119 -14.77 7.79 29.93
N GLY A 120 -14.35 7.40 31.13
CA GLY A 120 -13.09 6.70 31.36
C GLY A 120 -13.01 5.38 30.59
N ALA A 121 -14.08 4.59 30.58
CA ALA A 121 -14.15 3.37 29.78
C ALA A 121 -14.10 3.64 28.28
N TYR A 122 -14.75 4.69 27.79
CA TYR A 122 -14.60 5.09 26.39
C TYR A 122 -13.14 5.43 26.05
N ALA A 123 -12.45 6.20 26.89
CA ALA A 123 -11.04 6.57 26.69
C ALA A 123 -10.11 5.36 26.76
N ILE A 124 -10.22 4.55 27.82
CA ILE A 124 -9.42 3.33 28.01
C ILE A 124 -9.72 2.31 26.91
N GLY A 125 -10.99 2.15 26.53
CA GLY A 125 -11.40 1.24 25.47
C GLY A 125 -10.69 1.56 24.16
N LYS A 126 -10.54 2.85 23.83
CA LYS A 126 -9.75 3.24 22.65
C LYS A 126 -8.31 2.75 22.72
N GLU A 127 -7.65 2.86 23.85
CA GLU A 127 -6.26 2.41 24.01
C GLU A 127 -6.16 0.89 23.97
N LEU A 128 -7.07 0.19 24.68
CA LEU A 128 -7.15 -1.27 24.67
C LEU A 128 -7.39 -1.87 23.28
N TRP A 129 -8.06 -1.12 22.40
CA TRP A 129 -8.26 -1.58 21.03
C TRP A 129 -6.93 -1.80 20.29
N ASP A 130 -5.94 -0.94 20.50
CA ASP A 130 -4.64 -1.05 19.83
C ASP A 130 -3.88 -2.30 20.31
N ASP A 131 -3.95 -2.61 21.61
CA ASP A 131 -3.37 -3.82 22.19
C ASP A 131 -4.07 -5.08 21.70
N LEU A 132 -5.41 -5.07 21.66
CA LEU A 132 -6.20 -6.17 21.13
C LEU A 132 -5.90 -6.42 19.66
N GLU A 133 -5.77 -5.35 18.88
CA GLU A 133 -5.41 -5.39 17.47
C GLU A 133 -4.03 -6.03 17.27
N ASN A 134 -3.01 -5.60 18.02
CA ASN A 134 -1.69 -6.21 17.98
C ASN A 134 -1.71 -7.68 18.36
N TRP A 135 -2.47 -8.04 19.41
CA TRP A 135 -2.66 -9.42 19.81
C TRP A 135 -3.33 -10.25 18.70
N LEU A 136 -4.40 -9.77 18.07
CA LEU A 136 -5.08 -10.44 16.97
C LEU A 136 -4.16 -10.65 15.76
N VAL A 137 -3.37 -9.63 15.39
CA VAL A 137 -2.39 -9.73 14.30
C VAL A 137 -1.37 -10.84 14.61
N ASN A 138 -0.81 -10.85 15.82
CA ASN A 138 0.20 -11.81 16.22
C ASN A 138 -0.37 -13.24 16.34
N ALA A 139 -1.52 -13.39 16.98
CA ALA A 139 -2.18 -14.67 17.19
C ALA A 139 -2.59 -15.34 15.87
N THR A 140 -2.85 -14.54 14.83
CA THR A 140 -3.29 -15.05 13.51
C THR A 140 -2.18 -15.05 12.46
N ALA A 141 -0.95 -14.67 12.80
CA ALA A 141 0.13 -14.44 11.83
C ALA A 141 0.47 -15.67 10.97
N SER A 142 0.40 -16.87 11.52
CA SER A 142 0.69 -18.14 10.82
C SER A 142 -0.55 -18.83 10.24
N SER A 143 -1.75 -18.33 10.56
CA SER A 143 -3.01 -18.94 10.11
C SER A 143 -3.31 -18.63 8.64
N LYS A 144 -4.16 -19.44 8.02
CA LYS A 144 -4.77 -19.13 6.71
C LYS A 144 -5.77 -17.99 6.80
N ILE A 145 -6.36 -17.75 7.98
CA ILE A 145 -7.22 -16.60 8.25
C ILE A 145 -6.41 -15.66 9.13
N ARG A 146 -6.10 -14.47 8.60
CA ARG A 146 -5.25 -13.47 9.28
C ARG A 146 -6.03 -12.21 9.54
N PHE A 147 -5.88 -11.69 10.75
CA PHE A 147 -6.25 -10.32 11.05
C PHE A 147 -5.11 -9.41 10.60
N GLN A 148 -5.37 -8.53 9.64
CA GLN A 148 -4.36 -7.67 9.06
C GLN A 148 -4.23 -6.36 9.83
N PRO A 149 -3.00 -5.82 9.98
CA PRO A 149 -2.82 -4.43 10.38
C PRO A 149 -3.49 -3.51 9.35
N ARG A 150 -3.64 -2.23 9.70
CA ARG A 150 -4.08 -1.24 8.72
C ARG A 150 -3.12 -1.22 7.55
N TYR A 151 -3.71 -1.13 6.36
CA TYR A 151 -2.97 -1.31 5.13
C TYR A 151 -2.52 0.01 4.50
N TYR A 152 -3.32 1.06 4.65
CA TYR A 152 -3.06 2.42 4.18
C TYR A 152 -3.28 3.44 5.29
N SER A 153 -2.42 4.46 5.32
CA SER A 153 -2.48 5.56 6.28
C SER A 153 -3.10 6.82 5.68
N TYR A 154 -3.04 6.99 4.36
CA TYR A 154 -3.43 8.21 3.66
C TYR A 154 -4.48 7.94 2.58
N GLN A 155 -5.39 8.89 2.39
CA GLN A 155 -6.42 8.88 1.35
C GLN A 155 -6.48 10.21 0.62
N LEU A 156 -6.57 10.16 -0.72
CA LEU A 156 -6.64 11.33 -1.58
C LEU A 156 -7.96 12.08 -1.36
N GLU A 157 -7.87 13.39 -1.09
CA GLU A 157 -9.00 14.30 -1.15
C GLU A 157 -9.32 14.61 -2.61
N LYS A 158 -10.49 14.14 -3.08
CA LYS A 158 -10.90 14.37 -4.46
C LYS A 158 -11.49 15.77 -4.63
N ASN A 159 -11.23 16.35 -5.81
CA ASN A 159 -11.96 17.48 -6.40
C ASN A 159 -11.69 18.85 -5.77
N THR A 160 -10.45 19.32 -5.86
CA THR A 160 -10.18 20.76 -5.87
C THR A 160 -9.81 21.22 -7.27
N THR A 161 -10.12 22.48 -7.62
CA THR A 161 -9.66 23.11 -8.87
C THR A 161 -8.14 23.03 -8.99
N ILE A 162 -7.45 23.17 -7.86
CA ILE A 162 -6.00 23.09 -7.73
C ILE A 162 -5.47 21.72 -8.19
N SER A 163 -6.12 20.61 -7.86
CA SER A 163 -5.72 19.27 -8.31
C SER A 163 -5.69 19.13 -9.84
N LYS A 164 -6.58 19.82 -10.56
CA LYS A 164 -6.59 19.81 -12.04
C LYS A 164 -5.40 20.57 -12.63
N TYR A 165 -5.05 21.73 -12.04
CA TYR A 165 -3.86 22.49 -12.45
C TYR A 165 -2.58 21.70 -12.20
N PHE A 166 -2.49 20.99 -11.07
CA PHE A 166 -1.36 20.11 -10.81
C PHE A 166 -1.27 18.94 -11.78
N ASN A 167 -2.40 18.35 -12.20
CA ASN A 167 -2.37 17.33 -13.26
C ASN A 167 -1.80 17.90 -14.56
N LEU A 168 -2.27 19.07 -15.00
CA LEU A 168 -1.78 19.72 -16.21
C LEU A 168 -0.28 20.06 -16.13
N ALA A 169 0.16 20.69 -15.04
CA ALA A 169 1.56 21.07 -14.84
C ALA A 169 2.48 19.85 -14.86
N ARG A 170 2.05 18.74 -14.26
CA ARG A 170 2.81 17.48 -14.23
C ARG A 170 2.90 16.82 -15.59
N THR A 171 1.81 16.75 -16.34
CA THR A 171 1.85 16.25 -17.72
C THR A 171 2.81 17.09 -18.57
N SER A 172 2.81 18.42 -18.41
CA SER A 172 3.78 19.29 -19.09
C SER A 172 5.23 19.06 -18.64
N ARG A 173 5.47 18.71 -17.37
CA ARG A 173 6.82 18.49 -16.82
C ARG A 173 7.41 17.14 -17.21
N TYR A 174 6.62 16.07 -17.13
CA TYR A 174 7.09 14.70 -17.36
C TYR A 174 6.82 14.20 -18.79
N GLY A 175 6.04 14.95 -19.59
CA GLY A 175 5.69 14.58 -20.97
C GLY A 175 4.70 13.42 -21.08
N GLN A 176 4.18 12.93 -19.95
CA GLN A 176 3.27 11.79 -19.88
C GLN A 176 2.17 11.99 -18.84
N PRO A 177 1.01 11.31 -18.97
CA PRO A 177 0.00 11.25 -17.92
C PRO A 177 0.60 10.72 -16.61
N MET A 178 0.09 11.22 -15.48
CA MET A 178 0.42 10.70 -14.15
C MET A 178 -0.84 10.19 -13.45
N LEU A 179 -0.71 9.08 -12.74
CA LEU A 179 -1.78 8.50 -11.96
C LEU A 179 -1.62 8.83 -10.48
N LEU A 180 -2.69 9.24 -9.79
CA LEU A 180 -2.72 9.44 -8.33
C LEU A 180 -3.37 8.24 -7.64
N PRO A 181 -2.77 7.61 -6.60
CA PRO A 181 -3.42 6.59 -5.83
C PRO A 181 -4.54 7.20 -5.03
N HIS A 182 -5.63 6.47 -4.96
CA HIS A 182 -6.71 6.79 -4.06
C HIS A 182 -6.29 6.67 -2.60
N GLN A 183 -5.46 5.68 -2.27
CA GLN A 183 -4.91 5.47 -0.93
C GLN A 183 -3.43 5.09 -1.02
N MET A 184 -2.66 5.52 -0.03
CA MET A 184 -1.24 5.20 0.01
C MET A 184 -0.70 5.03 1.43
N ASP A 185 0.48 4.42 1.50
CA ASP A 185 1.26 4.24 2.71
C ASP A 185 2.76 4.30 2.40
N PHE A 186 3.53 4.90 3.29
CA PHE A 186 4.99 4.95 3.21
C PHE A 186 5.59 4.26 4.42
N ILE A 187 6.45 3.29 4.18
CA ILE A 187 7.12 2.55 5.24
C ILE A 187 8.62 2.68 5.01
N GLN A 188 9.25 3.40 5.93
CA GLN A 188 10.71 3.50 5.99
C GLN A 188 11.20 2.56 7.09
N GLN A 189 12.04 1.60 6.71
CA GLN A 189 12.84 0.78 7.63
C GLN A 189 14.30 1.15 7.45
N SER A 190 15.19 0.79 8.38
CA SER A 190 16.59 1.23 8.38
C SER A 190 17.30 1.16 7.02
N ASN A 191 17.07 0.08 6.26
CA ASN A 191 17.72 -0.20 4.98
C ASN A 191 16.74 -0.47 3.84
N SER A 192 15.47 -0.08 3.97
CA SER A 192 14.52 -0.21 2.86
C SER A 192 13.44 0.84 2.88
N GLN A 193 12.97 1.19 1.69
CA GLN A 193 11.76 1.98 1.52
C GLN A 193 10.67 1.15 0.86
N THR A 194 9.45 1.30 1.34
CA THR A 194 8.27 0.73 0.72
C THR A 194 7.22 1.81 0.52
N VAL A 195 6.62 1.82 -0.66
CA VAL A 195 5.38 2.54 -0.90
C VAL A 195 4.28 1.55 -1.27
N ARG A 196 3.10 1.76 -0.70
CA ARG A 196 1.89 1.01 -1.04
C ARG A 196 0.93 1.97 -1.68
N MET A 197 0.33 1.57 -2.80
CA MET A 197 -0.57 2.40 -3.57
C MET A 197 -1.81 1.61 -3.94
N LEU A 198 -2.97 2.24 -3.82
CA LEU A 198 -4.25 1.71 -4.27
C LEU A 198 -4.87 2.67 -5.28
N PHE A 199 -5.20 2.17 -6.45
CA PHE A 199 -5.84 2.89 -7.54
C PHE A 199 -7.25 2.36 -7.77
N LYS A 200 -8.17 3.24 -8.17
CA LYS A 200 -9.49 2.82 -8.64
C LYS A 200 -9.39 2.53 -10.12
N VAL A 201 -9.79 1.32 -10.54
CA VAL A 201 -9.67 0.90 -11.95
C VAL A 201 -10.49 1.79 -12.87
N ALA A 202 -11.65 2.25 -12.42
CA ALA A 202 -12.51 3.17 -13.17
C ALA A 202 -11.88 4.56 -13.44
N GLU A 203 -10.76 4.88 -12.80
CA GLU A 203 -10.02 6.14 -12.97
C GLU A 203 -8.69 5.94 -13.71
N LEU A 204 -8.37 4.71 -14.10
CA LEU A 204 -7.21 4.44 -14.94
C LEU A 204 -7.48 4.94 -16.36
N PRO A 205 -6.47 5.47 -17.06
CA PRO A 205 -6.62 5.84 -18.46
C PRO A 205 -6.99 4.61 -19.28
N THR A 206 -8.01 4.75 -20.12
CA THR A 206 -8.52 3.70 -21.01
C THR A 206 -8.07 3.89 -22.46
N GLY A 207 -7.24 4.90 -22.74
CA GLY A 207 -6.71 5.19 -24.07
C GLY A 207 -5.47 4.35 -24.39
N ALA A 208 -5.04 4.39 -25.66
CA ALA A 208 -3.80 3.77 -26.15
C ALA A 208 -2.51 4.44 -25.63
N GLU A 209 -2.57 5.16 -24.51
CA GLU A 209 -1.37 5.57 -23.78
C GLU A 209 -0.79 4.31 -23.15
N GLU A 210 0.24 3.76 -23.79
CA GLU A 210 0.84 2.48 -23.40
C GLU A 210 1.49 2.53 -22.02
N GLN A 211 1.80 3.73 -21.50
CA GLN A 211 2.64 3.95 -20.33
C GLN A 211 2.14 5.16 -19.53
N VAL A 212 2.13 5.02 -18.20
CA VAL A 212 1.74 6.07 -17.26
C VAL A 212 2.78 6.17 -16.16
N HIS A 213 3.28 7.36 -15.89
CA HIS A 213 4.20 7.58 -14.79
C HIS A 213 3.50 7.46 -13.45
N VAL A 214 4.12 6.73 -12.53
CA VAL A 214 3.57 6.47 -11.19
C VAL A 214 4.44 7.02 -10.10
N LEU A 215 5.75 6.80 -10.17
CA LEU A 215 6.69 7.32 -9.18
C LEU A 215 8.10 7.44 -9.72
N SER A 216 8.91 8.24 -9.05
CA SER A 216 10.36 8.31 -9.27
C SER A 216 11.10 7.86 -8.00
N ILE A 217 12.19 7.14 -8.17
CA ILE A 217 13.13 6.75 -7.12
C ILE A 217 14.31 7.69 -7.20
N HIS A 218 14.58 8.42 -6.11
CA HIS A 218 15.67 9.37 -6.03
C HIS A 218 16.79 8.80 -5.18
N ILE A 219 17.98 8.78 -5.76
CA ILE A 219 19.24 8.39 -5.12
C ILE A 219 20.21 9.56 -5.30
N PRO A 220 20.92 10.00 -4.24
CA PRO A 220 21.94 11.02 -4.34
C PRO A 220 22.91 10.70 -5.48
N PRO A 221 23.19 11.64 -6.39
CA PRO A 221 24.06 11.39 -7.53
C PRO A 221 25.43 10.82 -7.15
N ALA A 222 25.97 11.25 -6.00
CA ALA A 222 27.24 10.76 -5.46
C ALA A 222 27.21 9.27 -5.05
N LEU A 223 26.03 8.69 -4.79
CA LEU A 223 25.84 7.30 -4.36
C LEU A 223 25.23 6.43 -5.47
N ALA A 224 24.84 7.00 -6.60
CA ALA A 224 24.20 6.26 -7.70
C ALA A 224 25.12 5.17 -8.29
N GLY A 225 26.43 5.43 -8.40
CA GLY A 225 27.40 4.42 -8.84
C GLY A 225 27.47 3.23 -7.88
N GLU A 226 27.65 3.49 -6.58
CA GLU A 226 27.68 2.46 -5.54
C GLU A 226 26.36 1.66 -5.48
N PHE A 227 25.22 2.31 -5.70
CA PHE A 227 23.92 1.66 -5.75
C PHE A 227 23.81 0.64 -6.89
N GLU A 228 24.25 1.02 -8.10
CA GLU A 228 24.26 0.11 -9.27
C GLU A 228 25.30 -1.00 -9.10
N ASP A 229 26.52 -0.65 -8.68
CA ASP A 229 27.65 -1.58 -8.58
C ASP A 229 27.41 -2.67 -7.53
N LYS A 230 26.84 -2.31 -6.37
CA LYS A 230 26.47 -3.30 -5.34
C LYS A 230 25.14 -3.98 -5.63
N GLY A 231 24.32 -3.36 -6.47
CA GLY A 231 22.98 -3.79 -6.80
C GLY A 231 21.98 -3.61 -5.66
N TYR A 232 20.77 -4.08 -5.92
CA TYR A 232 19.61 -3.90 -5.05
C TYR A 232 18.60 -5.04 -5.21
N LEU A 233 17.65 -5.09 -4.28
CA LEU A 233 16.36 -5.77 -4.44
C LEU A 233 15.29 -4.71 -4.72
N PHE A 234 14.65 -4.81 -5.88
CA PHE A 234 13.44 -4.05 -6.18
C PHE A 234 12.26 -5.02 -6.29
N GLY A 235 11.41 -5.04 -5.27
CA GLY A 235 10.26 -5.94 -5.19
C GLY A 235 8.97 -5.24 -5.55
N VAL A 236 8.13 -5.91 -6.34
CA VAL A 236 6.83 -5.42 -6.77
C VAL A 236 5.75 -6.43 -6.39
N LYS A 237 4.71 -5.93 -5.73
CA LYS A 237 3.44 -6.62 -5.58
C LYS A 237 2.41 -5.96 -6.49
N TRP A 238 1.78 -6.73 -7.35
CA TRP A 238 0.66 -6.32 -8.17
C TRP A 238 -0.61 -7.07 -7.76
N GLY A 239 -1.58 -6.35 -7.21
CA GLY A 239 -2.83 -6.88 -6.69
C GLY A 239 -4.02 -6.40 -7.52
N LEU A 240 -4.79 -7.33 -8.06
CA LEU A 240 -6.07 -7.02 -8.72
C LEU A 240 -7.21 -7.36 -7.78
N VAL A 241 -8.02 -6.37 -7.42
CA VAL A 241 -9.08 -6.53 -6.43
C VAL A 241 -10.45 -6.39 -7.08
N ARG A 242 -11.32 -7.36 -6.81
CA ARG A 242 -12.73 -7.33 -7.19
C ARG A 242 -13.60 -7.40 -5.95
N ARG A 243 -14.59 -6.52 -5.90
CA ARG A 243 -15.55 -6.40 -4.80
C ARG A 243 -16.85 -7.12 -5.15
N ARG A 244 -17.37 -7.88 -4.18
CA ARG A 244 -18.70 -8.49 -4.24
C ARG A 244 -19.40 -8.22 -2.91
N GLY A 245 -20.19 -7.14 -2.86
CA GLY A 245 -20.78 -6.64 -1.61
C GLY A 245 -19.68 -6.17 -0.65
N ILE A 246 -19.68 -6.71 0.56
CA ILE A 246 -18.69 -6.41 1.61
C ILE A 246 -17.41 -7.24 1.50
N PHE A 247 -17.40 -8.26 0.63
CA PHE A 247 -16.24 -9.12 0.41
C PHE A 247 -15.37 -8.59 -0.72
N LEU A 248 -14.06 -8.70 -0.54
CA LEU A 248 -13.06 -8.41 -1.55
C LEU A 248 -12.35 -9.72 -1.92
N ARG A 249 -12.19 -9.99 -3.21
CA ARG A 249 -11.27 -11.01 -3.69
C ARG A 249 -10.08 -10.31 -4.32
N SER A 250 -8.87 -10.71 -3.94
CA SER A 250 -7.63 -10.13 -4.45
C SER A 250 -6.73 -11.22 -5.02
N TRP A 251 -6.28 -10.98 -6.25
CA TRP A 251 -5.26 -11.76 -6.93
C TRP A 251 -3.94 -11.01 -6.89
N GLU A 252 -2.99 -11.52 -6.14
CA GLU A 252 -1.72 -10.87 -5.84
C GLU A 252 -0.58 -11.60 -6.55
N VAL A 253 0.23 -10.87 -7.31
CA VAL A 253 1.45 -11.36 -7.94
C VAL A 253 2.63 -10.60 -7.37
N PHE A 254 3.69 -11.33 -7.08
CA PHE A 254 4.92 -10.82 -6.52
C PHE A 254 6.07 -11.19 -7.44
N GLN A 255 6.84 -10.20 -7.87
CA GLN A 255 8.09 -10.39 -8.60
C GLN A 255 9.08 -9.33 -8.15
N SER A 256 10.35 -9.67 -8.17
CA SER A 256 11.43 -8.79 -7.75
C SER A 256 12.58 -8.85 -8.75
N LEU A 257 13.33 -7.76 -8.83
CA LEU A 257 14.66 -7.70 -9.43
C LEU A 257 15.70 -7.82 -8.31
N HIS A 258 16.49 -8.89 -8.31
CA HIS A 258 17.57 -9.15 -7.35
C HIS A 258 18.90 -9.19 -8.10
N ARG A 259 19.77 -8.17 -7.91
CA ARG A 259 21.06 -8.07 -8.63
C ARG A 259 20.92 -8.30 -10.15
N ASN A 260 19.94 -7.65 -10.76
CA ASN A 260 19.59 -7.78 -12.17
C ASN A 260 18.94 -9.11 -12.62
N SER A 261 18.75 -10.10 -11.73
CA SER A 261 17.96 -11.30 -12.01
C SER A 261 16.51 -11.11 -11.58
N LEU A 262 15.57 -11.41 -12.47
CA LEU A 262 14.14 -11.44 -12.16
C LEU A 262 13.78 -12.73 -11.42
N GLY A 263 12.90 -12.64 -10.44
CA GLY A 263 12.41 -13.81 -9.72
C GLY A 263 11.50 -13.44 -8.57
N SER A 264 11.22 -14.39 -7.69
CA SER A 264 10.38 -14.15 -6.52
C SER A 264 10.78 -15.05 -5.36
N LEU A 265 10.36 -14.68 -4.15
CA LEU A 265 10.44 -15.57 -3.00
C LEU A 265 9.17 -16.42 -2.92
N ASP A 266 9.34 -17.72 -2.70
CA ASP A 266 8.23 -18.62 -2.40
C ASP A 266 7.81 -18.55 -0.91
N GLU A 267 6.88 -19.42 -0.51
CA GLU A 267 6.41 -19.47 0.88
C GLU A 267 7.46 -19.91 1.91
N LYS A 268 8.52 -20.56 1.45
CA LYS A 268 9.65 -21.01 2.26
C LYS A 268 10.80 -19.99 2.24
N ASN A 269 10.57 -18.80 1.66
CA ASN A 269 11.57 -17.76 1.44
C ASN A 269 12.75 -18.21 0.57
N GLN A 270 12.52 -19.16 -0.34
CA GLN A 270 13.51 -19.57 -1.33
C GLN A 270 13.36 -18.74 -2.60
N TRP A 271 14.49 -18.29 -3.16
CA TRP A 271 14.51 -17.55 -4.42
C TRP A 271 14.18 -18.47 -5.59
N GLN A 272 13.18 -18.07 -6.38
CA GLN A 272 12.71 -18.74 -7.57
C GLN A 272 13.02 -17.85 -8.78
N GLU A 273 14.12 -18.15 -9.47
CA GLU A 273 14.61 -17.37 -10.59
C GLU A 273 13.67 -17.47 -11.80
N GLY A 274 13.41 -16.33 -12.45
CA GLY A 274 12.51 -16.19 -13.60
C GLY A 274 11.02 -16.38 -13.29
N LYS A 275 10.65 -16.59 -12.03
CA LYS A 275 9.27 -16.92 -11.64
C LYS A 275 8.61 -15.81 -10.85
N ALA A 276 7.28 -15.76 -10.90
CA ALA A 276 6.48 -14.87 -10.06
C ALA A 276 5.73 -15.70 -9.00
N PHE A 277 5.57 -15.15 -7.81
CA PHE A 277 4.80 -15.79 -6.76
C PHE A 277 3.39 -15.23 -6.73
N PHE A 278 2.39 -16.09 -6.58
CA PHE A 278 0.98 -15.73 -6.69
C PHE A 278 0.19 -16.11 -5.44
N ARG A 279 -0.80 -15.27 -5.08
CA ARG A 279 -1.80 -15.54 -4.04
C ARG A 279 -3.20 -15.15 -4.49
N ASP A 280 -4.18 -15.98 -4.19
CA ASP A 280 -5.61 -15.70 -4.28
C ASP A 280 -6.17 -15.58 -2.87
N THR A 281 -6.81 -14.45 -2.57
CA THR A 281 -7.20 -14.09 -1.21
C THR A 281 -8.59 -13.50 -1.15
N PHE A 282 -9.26 -13.70 -0.03
CA PHE A 282 -10.56 -13.10 0.27
C PHE A 282 -10.45 -12.26 1.52
N SER A 283 -10.98 -11.04 1.49
CA SER A 283 -10.97 -10.14 2.64
C SER A 283 -12.38 -9.66 2.98
N LEU A 284 -12.64 -9.56 4.28
CA LEU A 284 -13.80 -8.88 4.86
C LEU A 284 -13.29 -7.92 5.93
N GLY A 285 -13.32 -6.62 5.62
CA GLY A 285 -12.66 -5.61 6.45
C GLY A 285 -11.18 -5.94 6.63
N ARG A 286 -10.78 -6.29 7.85
CA ARG A 286 -9.39 -6.61 8.21
C ARG A 286 -9.09 -8.10 8.30
N ILE A 287 -10.10 -8.94 8.15
CA ILE A 287 -9.90 -10.39 8.14
C ILE A 287 -9.60 -10.79 6.70
N LYS A 288 -8.45 -11.43 6.48
CA LYS A 288 -8.01 -11.91 5.19
C LYS A 288 -7.77 -13.41 5.22
N TYR A 289 -8.37 -14.10 4.27
CA TYR A 289 -8.25 -15.53 4.08
C TYR A 289 -7.40 -15.83 2.83
N TYR A 290 -6.36 -16.65 3.02
CA TYR A 290 -5.44 -17.08 1.96
C TYR A 290 -5.94 -18.40 1.38
N TRP A 291 -6.62 -18.33 0.23
CA TRP A 291 -7.26 -19.48 -0.41
C TRP A 291 -6.24 -20.37 -1.11
N LYS A 292 -5.43 -19.76 -1.98
CA LYS A 292 -4.45 -20.46 -2.82
C LYS A 292 -3.19 -19.62 -2.95
N ASN A 293 -2.07 -20.30 -3.05
CA ASN A 293 -0.78 -19.75 -3.43
C ASN A 293 -0.14 -20.68 -4.46
N SER A 294 0.77 -20.14 -5.27
CA SER A 294 1.61 -20.94 -6.18
C SER A 294 2.75 -20.10 -6.70
N VAL A 295 3.81 -20.75 -7.17
CA VAL A 295 4.81 -20.12 -8.03
C VAL A 295 4.35 -20.30 -9.48
N LEU A 296 4.32 -19.20 -10.24
CA LEU A 296 3.93 -19.17 -11.64
C LEU A 296 5.19 -19.13 -12.52
N ASP A 297 5.24 -20.05 -13.48
CA ASP A 297 6.20 -20.02 -14.57
C ASP A 297 5.74 -19.01 -15.64
N GLU A 298 6.68 -18.46 -16.40
CA GLU A 298 6.42 -17.62 -17.59
C GLU A 298 5.62 -16.31 -17.33
N VAL A 299 5.63 -15.80 -16.09
CA VAL A 299 5.06 -14.50 -15.75
C VAL A 299 6.17 -13.48 -15.55
N THR A 300 6.21 -12.48 -16.43
CA THR A 300 7.08 -11.31 -16.32
C THR A 300 6.24 -10.10 -15.97
N LEU A 301 6.12 -9.77 -14.69
CA LEU A 301 5.42 -8.57 -14.22
C LEU A 301 6.27 -7.31 -14.43
N LEU A 302 7.58 -7.45 -14.24
CA LEU A 302 8.55 -6.36 -14.28
C LEU A 302 9.35 -6.35 -15.58
N SER A 303 9.36 -5.21 -16.26
CA SER A 303 10.30 -4.92 -17.33
C SER A 303 11.35 -3.92 -16.86
N ARG A 304 12.55 -4.01 -17.42
CA ARG A 304 13.63 -3.04 -17.23
C ARG A 304 14.03 -2.53 -18.60
N ASP A 305 13.98 -1.21 -18.75
CA ASP A 305 14.39 -0.51 -19.97
C ASP A 305 15.61 0.38 -19.70
#